data_AF-A0AAD1TNI5-F1
#
_entry.id   AF-A0AAD1TNI5-F1
#
_cell.length_a   1.000
_cell.length_b   1.000
_cell.length_c   1.000
_cell.angle_alpha   90.00
_cell.angle_beta   90.00
_cell.angle_gamma   90.00
#
_symmetry.space_group_name_H-M   'P 1'
#
loop_
_entity.id
_entity.type
_entity.pdbx_description
1 polymer ?
#
loop_
_entity_poly.entity_id
_entity_poly.type
_entity_poly.pdbx_seq_one_letter_code
_entity_poly.pdbx_strand_id
1 'polypeptide(L)'
;MKTLFEEIKASIKNNADHDRSFWRPVLPWGGVFTIKAGRKAVSCTPLYVEIKLKNTCTIDGFLMLLYVILRENENFPRELSHYLGREFVDCFLQLMDSYNFTSVKLLWIWDKMEKRQYRSGIHKASLEIDLFGNEHENFTRNLEHLMATIQESYCSNSQCPTRFQEKHMQTVLINPPHEIPHGDLIQMAVDELFCSKFELCEEVGCGCLREYSARIFCHGPPPFVILNMEQWKSEELAYVPYYLDLSEQKYLLEGATLFNKDEHHYSAAFQIDGYWMHYDGLRNVNLILLNKPPELLLLSSLVYVRAAEKEH
;
A
#
# COMPACT_ATOMS: atom_id res chain seq x y z
N MET A 1 -0.71 -0.31 -29.26
CA MET A 1 -0.41 0.90 -28.46
C MET A 1 0.43 0.41 -27.29
N LYS A 2 1.56 1.06 -26.98
CA LYS A 2 2.39 0.64 -25.83
C LYS A 2 1.66 0.98 -24.54
N THR A 3 1.71 0.10 -23.55
CA THR A 3 1.18 0.38 -22.22
C THR A 3 2.08 1.37 -21.48
N LEU A 4 1.55 2.05 -20.46
CA LEU A 4 2.35 2.88 -19.54
C LEU A 4 3.56 2.10 -19.01
N PHE A 5 3.36 0.86 -18.59
CA PHE A 5 4.43 0.00 -18.07
C PHE A 5 5.54 -0.26 -19.10
N GLU A 6 5.17 -0.59 -20.34
CA GLU A 6 6.12 -0.78 -21.43
C GLU A 6 6.89 0.51 -21.77
N GLU A 7 6.23 1.67 -21.68
CA GLU A 7 6.89 2.97 -21.86
C GLU A 7 7.89 3.25 -20.74
N ILE A 8 7.53 3.00 -19.47
CA ILE A 8 8.44 3.16 -18.33
C ILE A 8 9.65 2.23 -18.50
N LYS A 9 9.45 0.92 -18.78
CA LYS A 9 10.55 -0.03 -19.00
C LYS A 9 11.44 0.37 -20.17
N ALA A 10 10.85 0.84 -21.27
CA ALA A 10 11.62 1.35 -22.40
C ALA A 10 12.45 2.60 -22.03
N SER A 11 11.94 3.47 -21.16
CA SER A 11 12.68 4.66 -20.71
C SER A 11 13.91 4.32 -19.86
N ILE A 12 13.83 3.23 -19.08
CA ILE A 12 14.94 2.71 -18.27
C ILE A 12 16.05 2.18 -19.19
N LYS A 13 15.69 1.39 -20.22
CA LYS A 13 16.65 0.73 -21.14
C LYS A 13 17.36 1.70 -22.09
N ASN A 14 16.70 2.79 -22.48
CA ASN A 14 17.19 3.67 -23.55
C ASN A 14 18.09 4.84 -23.08
N ASN A 15 18.30 5.03 -21.78
CA ASN A 15 19.02 6.20 -21.27
C ASN A 15 20.39 5.84 -20.66
N ALA A 16 21.46 6.25 -21.36
CA ALA A 16 22.86 6.00 -21.00
C ALA A 16 23.47 7.02 -20.03
N ASP A 17 22.83 8.18 -19.78
CA ASP A 17 23.40 9.27 -18.97
C ASP A 17 22.63 9.58 -17.67
N HIS A 18 23.33 10.24 -16.75
CA HIS A 18 23.18 10.23 -15.30
C HIS A 18 22.01 11.01 -14.66
N ASP A 19 21.01 11.49 -15.41
CA ASP A 19 19.79 12.07 -14.82
C ASP A 19 18.55 11.63 -15.59
N ARG A 20 17.84 10.65 -15.02
CA ARG A 20 16.95 9.75 -15.75
C ARG A 20 15.51 9.99 -15.32
N SER A 21 14.85 10.93 -15.99
CA SER A 21 13.45 11.24 -15.74
C SER A 21 12.53 10.66 -16.82
N PHE A 22 11.32 10.27 -16.41
CA PHE A 22 10.25 9.97 -17.35
C PHE A 22 9.65 11.28 -17.85
N TRP A 23 9.63 11.46 -19.17
CA TRP A 23 9.34 12.74 -19.81
C TRP A 23 7.85 13.12 -19.79
N ARG A 24 6.95 12.17 -19.50
CA ARG A 24 5.51 12.41 -19.32
C ARG A 24 5.16 12.35 -17.84
N PRO A 25 4.29 13.23 -17.33
CA PRO A 25 3.73 13.06 -16.01
C PRO A 25 2.92 11.76 -15.93
N VAL A 26 3.20 10.93 -14.94
CA VAL A 26 2.42 9.72 -14.60
C VAL A 26 1.56 10.05 -13.40
N LEU A 27 0.27 9.71 -13.41
CA LEU A 27 -0.62 9.87 -12.26
C LEU A 27 -0.46 11.22 -11.51
N PRO A 28 -0.60 12.39 -12.15
CA PRO A 28 -0.28 13.69 -11.54
C PRO A 28 -1.17 14.02 -10.34
N TRP A 29 -0.70 14.87 -9.42
CA TRP A 29 -1.51 15.31 -8.28
C TRP A 29 -2.83 15.97 -8.69
N GLY A 30 -3.89 15.66 -7.95
CA GLY A 30 -5.25 16.12 -8.21
C GLY A 30 -5.88 15.45 -9.43
N GLY A 31 -6.90 16.12 -9.98
CA GLY A 31 -7.60 15.68 -11.18
C GLY A 31 -8.90 16.42 -11.42
N VAL A 32 -9.32 16.49 -12.68
CA VAL A 32 -10.61 17.05 -13.08
C VAL A 32 -11.32 16.06 -13.99
N PHE A 33 -12.56 15.72 -13.66
CA PHE A 33 -13.39 14.81 -14.44
C PHE A 33 -14.73 15.46 -14.73
N THR A 34 -15.28 15.31 -15.93
CA THR A 34 -16.55 15.96 -16.30
C THR A 34 -17.62 14.92 -16.60
N ILE A 35 -18.72 14.95 -15.84
CA ILE A 35 -19.87 14.06 -16.03
C ILE A 35 -21.02 14.84 -16.67
N LYS A 36 -21.65 14.26 -17.69
CA LYS A 36 -22.87 14.80 -18.28
C LYS A 36 -24.06 14.52 -17.35
N ALA A 37 -24.59 15.56 -16.71
CA ALA A 37 -25.62 15.51 -15.68
C ALA A 37 -27.06 15.72 -16.21
N GLY A 38 -27.27 15.79 -17.53
CA GLY A 38 -28.59 15.87 -18.16
C GLY A 38 -28.74 17.03 -19.14
N ARG A 39 -29.98 17.40 -19.50
CA ARG A 39 -30.30 18.58 -20.33
C ARG A 39 -31.18 19.54 -19.51
N LYS A 40 -30.92 20.85 -19.54
CA LYS A 40 -31.90 21.82 -19.02
C LYS A 40 -33.16 21.75 -19.89
N ALA A 41 -34.33 21.55 -19.26
CA ALA A 41 -35.63 21.38 -19.94
C ALA A 41 -36.03 22.56 -20.86
N VAL A 42 -35.34 23.71 -20.79
CA VAL A 42 -35.68 24.94 -21.51
C VAL A 42 -34.63 25.34 -22.57
N SER A 43 -33.41 24.79 -22.55
CA SER A 43 -32.33 25.28 -23.44
C SER A 43 -31.59 24.21 -24.26
N CYS A 44 -31.96 22.92 -24.15
CA CYS A 44 -31.26 21.79 -24.80
C CYS A 44 -29.74 21.69 -24.52
N THR A 45 -29.20 22.56 -23.68
CA THR A 45 -27.78 22.58 -23.30
C THR A 45 -27.52 21.44 -22.32
N PRO A 46 -26.55 20.57 -22.59
CA PRO A 46 -26.15 19.56 -21.62
C PRO A 46 -25.58 20.24 -20.37
N LEU A 47 -26.12 19.86 -19.20
CA LEU A 47 -25.54 20.20 -17.91
C LEU A 47 -24.37 19.25 -17.67
N TYR A 48 -23.23 19.80 -17.28
CA TYR A 48 -22.09 19.01 -16.85
C TYR A 48 -21.82 19.31 -15.38
N VAL A 49 -21.51 18.26 -14.63
CA VAL A 49 -20.96 18.37 -13.27
C VAL A 49 -19.49 18.04 -13.37
N GLU A 50 -18.68 18.96 -12.91
CA GLU A 50 -17.23 18.77 -12.84
C GLU A 50 -16.88 18.17 -11.48
N ILE A 51 -16.07 17.12 -11.46
CA ILE A 51 -15.50 16.55 -10.25
C ILE A 51 -14.05 17.02 -10.16
N LYS A 52 -13.70 17.68 -9.06
CA LYS A 52 -12.33 18.09 -8.75
C LYS A 52 -11.78 17.25 -7.62
N LEU A 53 -10.61 16.66 -7.84
CA LEU A 53 -9.86 15.95 -6.82
C LEU A 53 -8.76 16.86 -6.26
N LYS A 54 -8.64 16.90 -4.94
CA LYS A 54 -7.61 17.66 -4.19
C LYS A 54 -6.87 16.74 -3.24
N ASN A 55 -5.62 17.09 -2.93
CA ASN A 55 -4.78 16.41 -1.93
C ASN A 55 -4.66 14.90 -2.15
N THR A 56 -4.52 14.48 -3.41
CA THR A 56 -4.53 13.05 -3.80
C THR A 56 -3.25 12.30 -3.46
N CYS A 57 -2.22 12.99 -2.95
CA CYS A 57 -0.92 12.39 -2.64
C CYS A 57 -1.01 11.18 -1.71
N THR A 58 -2.01 11.13 -0.82
CA THR A 58 -2.28 10.03 0.11
C THR A 58 -2.64 8.70 -0.57
N ILE A 59 -3.06 8.71 -1.83
CA ILE A 59 -3.36 7.49 -2.60
C ILE A 59 -2.48 7.34 -3.84
N ASP A 60 -1.92 8.43 -4.37
CA ASP A 60 -1.24 8.41 -5.66
C ASP A 60 -0.01 7.49 -5.68
N GLY A 61 0.85 7.62 -4.65
CA GLY A 61 2.05 6.78 -4.54
C GLY A 61 1.72 5.28 -4.47
N PHE A 62 0.64 4.95 -3.77
CA PHE A 62 0.18 3.58 -3.66
C PHE A 62 -0.47 3.03 -4.92
N LEU A 63 -1.26 3.83 -5.64
CA LEU A 63 -1.82 3.41 -6.92
C LEU A 63 -0.69 3.11 -7.92
N MET A 64 0.40 3.88 -7.88
CA MET A 64 1.61 3.57 -8.66
C MET A 64 2.27 2.26 -8.21
N LEU A 65 2.49 2.08 -6.92
CA LEU A 65 3.04 0.83 -6.35
C LEU A 65 2.22 -0.39 -6.74
N LEU A 66 0.91 -0.33 -6.52
CA LEU A 66 -0.02 -1.42 -6.85
C LEU A 66 0.02 -1.74 -8.34
N TYR A 67 0.02 -0.73 -9.21
CA TYR A 67 0.13 -0.92 -10.65
C TYR A 67 1.43 -1.64 -11.03
N VAL A 68 2.56 -1.21 -10.46
CA VAL A 68 3.87 -1.80 -10.74
C VAL A 68 3.94 -3.25 -10.27
N ILE A 69 3.53 -3.52 -9.03
CA ILE A 69 3.51 -4.88 -8.47
C ILE A 69 2.68 -5.83 -9.34
N LEU A 70 1.49 -5.39 -9.76
CA LEU A 70 0.61 -6.19 -10.62
C LEU A 70 1.13 -6.38 -12.05
N ARG A 71 1.99 -5.49 -12.54
CA ARG A 71 2.55 -5.54 -13.89
C ARG A 71 3.89 -6.28 -13.96
N GLU A 72 4.70 -6.24 -12.90
CA GLU A 72 5.93 -7.05 -12.79
C GLU A 72 5.61 -8.53 -12.49
N ASN A 73 4.43 -8.84 -11.94
CA ASN A 73 4.09 -10.21 -11.50
C ASN A 73 2.85 -10.76 -12.21
N GLU A 74 3.03 -11.73 -13.11
CA GLU A 74 1.97 -12.25 -13.99
C GLU A 74 0.78 -12.89 -13.24
N ASN A 75 1.03 -13.56 -12.12
CA ASN A 75 0.00 -14.29 -11.37
C ASN A 75 -0.80 -13.40 -10.38
N PHE A 76 -0.22 -12.27 -9.95
CA PHE A 76 -0.81 -11.47 -8.90
C PHE A 76 -2.12 -10.78 -9.26
N PRO A 77 -2.37 -10.30 -10.50
CA PRO A 77 -3.69 -9.80 -10.87
C PRO A 77 -4.80 -10.83 -10.59
N ARG A 78 -4.55 -12.11 -10.88
CA ARG A 78 -5.50 -13.19 -10.60
C ARG A 78 -5.67 -13.43 -9.11
N GLU A 79 -4.58 -13.47 -8.35
CA GLU A 79 -4.65 -13.65 -6.89
C GLU A 79 -5.40 -12.48 -6.24
N LEU A 80 -5.01 -11.24 -6.54
CA LEU A 80 -5.60 -10.04 -5.96
C LEU A 80 -7.07 -9.85 -6.37
N SER A 81 -7.48 -10.37 -7.53
CA SER A 81 -8.88 -10.36 -7.96
C SER A 81 -9.83 -11.09 -6.99
N HIS A 82 -9.32 -12.03 -6.19
CA HIS A 82 -10.13 -12.69 -5.15
C HIS A 82 -10.50 -11.75 -4.01
N TYR A 83 -9.69 -10.71 -3.77
CA TYR A 83 -9.86 -9.76 -2.68
C TYR A 83 -10.48 -8.45 -3.15
N LEU A 84 -10.01 -7.91 -4.28
CA LEU A 84 -10.46 -6.62 -4.82
C LEU A 84 -11.57 -6.77 -5.86
N GLY A 85 -11.85 -7.97 -6.33
CA GLY A 85 -12.78 -8.21 -7.43
C GLY A 85 -12.10 -8.11 -8.80
N ARG A 86 -12.41 -9.07 -9.67
CA ARG A 86 -11.82 -9.17 -11.02
C ARG A 86 -12.08 -7.94 -11.88
N GLU A 87 -13.32 -7.43 -11.87
CA GLU A 87 -13.69 -6.25 -12.65
C GLU A 87 -12.91 -5.01 -12.23
N PHE A 88 -12.68 -4.84 -10.92
CA PHE A 88 -11.88 -3.75 -10.39
C PHE A 88 -10.43 -3.85 -10.88
N VAL A 89 -9.79 -5.01 -10.74
CA VAL A 89 -8.37 -5.21 -11.12
C VAL A 89 -8.19 -5.01 -12.63
N ASP A 90 -9.05 -5.60 -13.45
CA ASP A 90 -9.02 -5.46 -14.91
C ASP A 90 -9.18 -3.98 -15.32
N CYS A 91 -10.17 -3.28 -14.74
CA CYS A 91 -10.43 -1.87 -15.03
C CYS A 91 -9.29 -0.96 -14.56
N PHE A 92 -8.76 -1.18 -13.35
CA PHE A 92 -7.64 -0.44 -12.79
C PHE A 92 -6.42 -0.51 -13.70
N LEU A 93 -6.02 -1.73 -14.11
CA LEU A 93 -4.89 -1.95 -14.99
C LEU A 93 -5.09 -1.32 -16.37
N GLN A 94 -6.28 -1.44 -16.95
CA GLN A 94 -6.63 -0.80 -18.22
C GLN A 94 -6.54 0.72 -18.16
N LEU A 95 -7.07 1.34 -17.10
CA LEU A 95 -7.06 2.79 -16.94
C LEU A 95 -5.64 3.32 -16.72
N MET A 96 -4.81 2.61 -15.96
CA MET A 96 -3.40 2.94 -15.78
C MET A 96 -2.64 2.86 -17.12
N ASP A 97 -2.79 1.76 -17.87
CA ASP A 97 -2.13 1.57 -19.16
C ASP A 97 -2.52 2.60 -20.23
N SER A 98 -3.74 3.15 -20.11
CA SER A 98 -4.28 4.17 -21.02
C SER A 98 -4.10 5.60 -20.52
N TYR A 99 -3.31 5.82 -19.47
CA TYR A 99 -3.02 7.14 -18.89
C TYR A 99 -4.26 7.87 -18.36
N ASN A 100 -5.35 7.15 -18.08
CA ASN A 100 -6.60 7.74 -17.60
C ASN A 100 -6.59 7.89 -16.06
N PHE A 101 -5.62 8.67 -15.58
CA PHE A 101 -5.26 8.80 -14.18
C PHE A 101 -6.36 9.37 -13.29
N THR A 102 -7.18 10.29 -13.80
CA THR A 102 -8.31 10.81 -13.01
C THR A 102 -9.37 9.73 -12.82
N SER A 103 -9.65 8.91 -13.84
CA SER A 103 -10.57 7.77 -13.69
C SER A 103 -10.00 6.69 -12.77
N VAL A 104 -8.69 6.44 -12.76
CA VAL A 104 -8.04 5.52 -11.79
C VAL A 104 -8.34 5.96 -10.36
N LYS A 105 -8.10 7.23 -10.04
CA LYS A 105 -8.37 7.77 -8.70
C LYS A 105 -9.85 7.67 -8.33
N LEU A 106 -10.74 8.02 -9.25
CA LEU A 106 -12.18 7.92 -9.02
C LEU A 106 -12.65 6.47 -8.83
N LEU A 107 -12.09 5.52 -9.59
CA LEU A 107 -12.35 4.09 -9.41
C LEU A 107 -11.98 3.67 -7.98
N TRP A 108 -10.80 4.05 -7.50
CA TRP A 108 -10.38 3.76 -6.12
C TRP A 108 -11.30 4.40 -5.08
N ILE A 109 -11.58 5.70 -5.22
CA ILE A 109 -12.41 6.47 -4.27
C ILE A 109 -13.82 5.88 -4.16
N TRP A 110 -14.42 5.47 -5.26
CA TRP A 110 -15.80 4.96 -5.25
C TRP A 110 -15.91 3.50 -4.86
N ASP A 111 -14.95 2.68 -5.28
CA ASP A 111 -15.05 1.24 -5.09
C ASP A 111 -14.40 0.77 -3.77
N LYS A 112 -13.34 1.46 -3.32
CA LYS A 112 -12.51 1.02 -2.19
C LYS A 112 -12.58 1.91 -0.96
N MET A 113 -12.88 3.20 -1.11
CA MET A 113 -12.89 4.13 0.02
C MET A 113 -14.30 4.33 0.61
N GLU A 114 -14.37 4.27 1.93
CA GLU A 114 -15.52 4.71 2.71
C GLU A 114 -15.63 6.24 2.77
N LYS A 115 -16.86 6.74 3.00
CA LYS A 115 -17.15 8.18 3.10
C LYS A 115 -16.36 8.93 4.17
N ARG A 116 -15.87 8.26 5.21
CA ARG A 116 -15.06 8.89 6.27
C ARG A 116 -13.60 9.16 5.84
N GLN A 117 -13.11 8.51 4.79
CA GLN A 117 -11.72 8.65 4.30
C GLN A 117 -11.52 9.89 3.42
N TYR A 118 -12.58 10.59 3.05
CA TYR A 118 -12.46 11.80 2.24
C TYR A 118 -13.56 12.80 2.58
N ARG A 119 -13.29 14.07 2.30
CA ARG A 119 -14.29 15.12 2.38
C ARG A 119 -14.83 15.39 1.00
N SER A 120 -16.14 15.57 0.88
CA SER A 120 -16.74 15.97 -0.39
C SER A 120 -17.74 17.09 -0.18
N GLY A 121 -17.73 18.08 -1.06
CA GLY A 121 -18.64 19.22 -1.02
C GLY A 121 -18.98 19.71 -2.41
N ILE A 122 -20.20 20.23 -2.58
CA ILE A 122 -20.60 20.86 -3.85
C ILE A 122 -20.22 22.34 -3.77
N HIS A 123 -19.36 22.79 -4.67
CA HIS A 123 -19.02 24.20 -4.83
C HIS A 123 -19.41 24.67 -6.24
N LYS A 124 -20.40 25.57 -6.31
CA LYS A 124 -21.01 26.03 -7.57
C LYS A 124 -21.61 24.84 -8.34
N ALA A 125 -21.02 24.47 -9.48
CA ALA A 125 -21.43 23.37 -10.35
C ALA A 125 -20.42 22.21 -10.34
N SER A 126 -19.49 22.21 -9.38
CA SER A 126 -18.45 21.19 -9.26
C SER A 126 -18.59 20.43 -7.93
N LEU A 127 -18.48 19.11 -7.97
CA LEU A 127 -18.25 18.28 -6.80
C LEU A 127 -16.75 18.29 -6.50
N GLU A 128 -16.37 18.85 -5.36
CA GLU A 128 -14.99 18.77 -4.88
C GLU A 128 -14.86 17.56 -3.95
N ILE A 129 -13.84 16.74 -4.19
CA ILE A 129 -13.43 15.63 -3.33
C ILE A 129 -12.01 15.93 -2.86
N ASP A 130 -11.84 16.01 -1.55
CA ASP A 130 -10.58 16.27 -0.88
C ASP A 130 -10.13 15.00 -0.14
N LEU A 131 -8.98 14.48 -0.56
CA LEU A 131 -8.36 13.28 0.01
C LEU A 131 -7.32 13.58 1.09
N PHE A 132 -7.37 14.78 1.67
CA PHE A 132 -6.54 15.13 2.82
C PHE A 132 -6.75 14.11 3.96
N GLY A 133 -5.66 13.56 4.48
CA GLY A 133 -5.69 12.51 5.48
C GLY A 133 -4.36 11.78 5.57
N ASN A 134 -4.39 10.60 6.16
CA ASN A 134 -3.27 9.69 6.23
C ASN A 134 -3.37 8.63 5.12
N GLU A 135 -2.24 8.36 4.47
CA GLU A 135 -2.06 7.28 3.50
C GLU A 135 -2.53 5.91 4.05
N HIS A 136 -2.19 5.58 5.31
CA HIS A 136 -2.62 4.34 5.94
C HIS A 136 -4.14 4.22 6.02
N GLU A 137 -4.82 5.30 6.43
CA GLU A 137 -6.28 5.35 6.50
C GLU A 137 -6.90 5.26 5.11
N ASN A 138 -6.31 5.92 4.10
CA ASN A 138 -6.88 6.05 2.76
C ASN A 138 -6.61 4.84 1.85
N PHE A 139 -5.60 4.04 2.15
CA PHE A 139 -5.18 2.90 1.33
C PHE A 139 -5.00 1.61 2.11
N THR A 140 -4.08 1.56 3.08
CA THR A 140 -3.69 0.29 3.75
C THR A 140 -4.89 -0.40 4.38
N ARG A 141 -5.81 0.36 4.96
CA ARG A 141 -7.08 -0.16 5.49
C ARG A 141 -7.94 -0.87 4.44
N ASN A 142 -7.94 -0.40 3.19
CA ASN A 142 -8.74 -1.02 2.12
C ASN A 142 -8.16 -2.36 1.64
N LEU A 143 -6.93 -2.70 2.07
CA LEU A 143 -6.24 -3.97 1.81
C LEU A 143 -6.09 -4.84 3.06
N GLU A 144 -6.69 -4.47 4.19
CA GLU A 144 -6.52 -5.18 5.44
C GLU A 144 -6.95 -6.66 5.32
N HIS A 145 -8.04 -6.95 4.62
CA HIS A 145 -8.48 -8.34 4.41
C HIS A 145 -7.47 -9.21 3.64
N LEU A 146 -6.61 -8.60 2.80
CA LEU A 146 -5.53 -9.33 2.12
C LEU A 146 -4.47 -9.82 3.10
N MET A 147 -4.19 -9.03 4.14
CA MET A 147 -3.12 -9.26 5.12
C MET A 147 -3.66 -9.79 6.46
N ALA A 148 -4.93 -10.20 6.49
CA ALA A 148 -5.57 -10.67 7.71
C ALA A 148 -4.85 -11.92 8.24
N THR A 149 -4.60 -11.93 9.54
CA THR A 149 -3.96 -13.02 10.26
C THR A 149 -4.78 -13.45 11.46
N ILE A 150 -4.54 -14.69 11.87
CA ILE A 150 -5.16 -15.34 13.00
C ILE A 150 -4.08 -15.96 13.88
N GLN A 151 -4.30 -15.93 15.20
CA GLN A 151 -3.44 -16.61 16.17
C GLN A 151 -4.32 -17.19 17.27
N GLU A 152 -4.23 -18.49 17.45
CA GLU A 152 -4.89 -19.19 18.54
C GLU A 152 -4.02 -19.15 19.80
N SER A 153 -4.67 -19.11 20.96
CA SER A 153 -4.00 -19.24 22.24
C SER A 153 -4.78 -20.08 23.23
N TYR A 154 -4.04 -20.71 24.14
CA TYR A 154 -4.55 -21.66 25.11
C TYR A 154 -3.97 -21.40 26.51
N CYS A 155 -4.84 -21.26 27.50
CA CYS A 155 -4.45 -21.15 28.90
C CYS A 155 -4.31 -22.54 29.54
N SER A 156 -3.21 -22.73 30.28
CA SER A 156 -2.95 -23.93 31.07
C SER A 156 -3.97 -24.16 32.20
N ASN A 157 -4.68 -23.12 32.65
CA ASN A 157 -5.74 -23.25 33.64
C ASN A 157 -7.04 -23.75 33.00
N SER A 158 -7.49 -24.94 33.40
CA SER A 158 -8.72 -25.54 32.89
C SER A 158 -10.00 -24.78 33.25
N GLN A 159 -9.96 -23.95 34.30
CA GLN A 159 -11.08 -23.15 34.78
C GLN A 159 -11.02 -21.69 34.28
N CYS A 160 -10.01 -21.33 33.47
CA CYS A 160 -9.95 -19.99 32.88
C CYS A 160 -11.19 -19.78 31.97
N PRO A 161 -11.99 -18.73 32.19
CA PRO A 161 -13.18 -18.47 31.37
C PRO A 161 -12.81 -18.20 29.91
N THR A 162 -11.63 -17.65 29.66
CA THR A 162 -11.09 -17.40 28.32
C THR A 162 -10.01 -18.41 27.96
N ARG A 163 -10.13 -19.68 28.40
CA ARG A 163 -9.09 -20.70 28.21
C ARG A 163 -8.61 -20.79 26.76
N PHE A 164 -9.54 -20.80 25.81
CA PHE A 164 -9.25 -20.73 24.38
C PHE A 164 -9.57 -19.32 23.89
N GLN A 165 -8.65 -18.72 23.14
CA GLN A 165 -8.89 -17.45 22.47
C GLN A 165 -8.34 -17.51 21.05
N GLU A 166 -8.98 -16.75 20.17
CA GLU A 166 -8.57 -16.57 18.79
C GLU A 166 -8.42 -15.07 18.54
N LYS A 167 -7.19 -14.64 18.21
CA LYS A 167 -6.87 -13.23 17.98
C LYS A 167 -6.73 -12.96 16.48
N HIS A 168 -7.73 -12.29 15.93
CA HIS A 168 -7.72 -11.76 14.58
C HIS A 168 -6.96 -10.44 14.52
N MET A 169 -6.21 -10.23 13.45
CA MET A 169 -5.55 -8.97 13.16
C MET A 169 -5.65 -8.71 11.66
N GLN A 170 -6.24 -7.57 11.28
CA GLN A 170 -6.50 -7.26 9.88
C GLN A 170 -5.27 -6.67 9.18
N THR A 171 -4.29 -6.14 9.91
CA THR A 171 -3.10 -5.52 9.32
C THR A 171 -1.85 -6.00 10.03
N VAL A 172 -0.73 -6.17 9.32
CA VAL A 172 0.55 -6.48 9.95
C VAL A 172 1.12 -5.19 10.57
N LEU A 173 0.91 -5.02 11.88
CA LEU A 173 1.47 -3.91 12.64
C LEU A 173 2.67 -4.42 13.44
N ILE A 174 3.86 -4.08 12.96
CA ILE A 174 5.10 -4.29 13.70
C ILE A 174 5.46 -3.00 14.42
N ASN A 175 5.69 -3.09 15.72
CA ASN A 175 6.10 -1.95 16.53
C ASN A 175 7.64 -1.97 16.67
N PRO A 176 8.28 -0.81 16.79
CA PRO A 176 9.70 -0.77 17.13
C PRO A 176 9.93 -1.46 18.48
N PRO A 177 10.99 -2.27 18.61
CA PRO A 177 11.26 -2.98 19.85
C PRO A 177 11.60 -1.99 20.97
N HIS A 178 11.22 -2.33 22.21
CA HIS A 178 11.43 -1.47 23.38
C HIS A 178 12.92 -1.30 23.77
N GLU A 179 13.74 -2.30 23.48
CA GLU A 179 15.19 -2.24 23.53
C GLU A 179 15.71 -2.31 22.09
N ILE A 180 16.84 -1.66 21.78
CA ILE A 180 17.46 -1.75 20.45
C ILE A 180 18.45 -2.91 20.47
N PRO A 181 18.07 -4.13 20.08
CA PRO A 181 19.01 -5.24 19.97
C PRO A 181 20.02 -4.97 18.85
N HIS A 182 21.17 -5.64 18.91
CA HIS A 182 22.03 -5.79 17.75
C HIS A 182 21.34 -6.74 16.74
N GLY A 183 20.95 -6.25 15.57
CA GLY A 183 20.33 -7.09 14.55
C GLY A 183 19.43 -6.36 13.57
N ASP A 184 18.65 -7.14 12.81
CA ASP A 184 17.59 -6.65 11.94
C ASP A 184 16.32 -6.36 12.77
N LEU A 185 16.08 -5.09 13.09
CA LEU A 185 14.95 -4.70 13.93
C LEU A 185 13.60 -5.03 13.28
N ILE A 186 13.51 -4.97 11.96
CA ILE A 186 12.27 -5.22 11.23
C ILE A 186 11.98 -6.73 11.22
N GLN A 187 12.96 -7.56 10.87
CA GLN A 187 12.80 -9.01 10.91
C GLN A 187 12.47 -9.49 12.32
N MET A 188 13.16 -8.97 13.35
CA MET A 188 12.88 -9.34 14.74
C MET A 188 11.46 -8.98 15.17
N ALA A 189 10.96 -7.78 14.81
CA ALA A 189 9.60 -7.38 15.14
C ALA A 189 8.55 -8.21 14.39
N VAL A 190 8.85 -8.63 13.16
CA VAL A 190 8.02 -9.58 12.41
C VAL A 190 8.03 -10.97 13.06
N ASP A 191 9.20 -11.49 13.43
CA ASP A 191 9.35 -12.78 14.09
C ASP A 191 8.59 -12.80 15.42
N GLU A 192 8.68 -11.75 16.22
CA GLU A 192 7.93 -11.61 17.48
C GLU A 192 6.41 -11.68 17.25
N LEU A 193 5.91 -11.06 16.18
CA LEU A 193 4.48 -11.08 15.85
C LEU A 193 4.01 -12.45 15.35
N PHE A 194 4.87 -13.21 14.66
CA PHE A 194 4.50 -14.46 14.00
C PHE A 194 4.89 -15.74 14.74
N CYS A 195 5.85 -15.69 15.66
CA CYS A 195 6.30 -16.86 16.41
C CYS A 195 5.27 -17.33 17.45
N SER A 196 5.37 -18.62 17.77
CA SER A 196 4.74 -19.17 18.97
C SER A 196 5.40 -18.61 20.22
N LYS A 197 4.62 -18.27 21.25
CA LYS A 197 5.15 -17.69 22.48
C LYS A 197 4.33 -18.07 23.70
N PHE A 198 4.93 -17.87 24.88
CA PHE A 198 4.26 -18.07 26.17
C PHE A 198 4.22 -16.74 26.91
N GLU A 199 3.05 -16.38 27.40
CA GLU A 199 2.84 -15.17 28.21
C GLU A 199 2.01 -15.50 29.45
N LEU A 200 1.95 -14.58 30.41
CA LEU A 200 1.03 -14.71 31.53
C LEU A 200 -0.40 -14.45 31.06
N CYS A 201 -1.34 -15.27 31.51
CA CYS A 201 -2.75 -15.08 31.20
C CYS A 201 -3.25 -13.77 31.81
N GLU A 202 -3.72 -12.85 30.97
CA GLU A 202 -4.25 -11.54 31.37
C GLU A 202 -5.60 -11.63 32.11
N GLU A 203 -6.23 -12.80 32.13
CA GLU A 203 -7.48 -13.03 32.84
C GLU A 203 -7.30 -12.82 34.35
N VAL A 204 -8.12 -11.94 34.92
CA VAL A 204 -8.01 -11.52 36.32
C VAL A 204 -8.12 -12.73 37.24
N GLY A 205 -7.09 -12.92 38.07
CA GLY A 205 -7.02 -14.03 39.02
C GLY A 205 -6.63 -15.39 38.43
N CYS A 206 -6.32 -15.48 37.12
CA CYS A 206 -5.83 -16.73 36.53
C CYS A 206 -4.36 -16.98 36.90
N GLY A 207 -3.46 -16.02 36.60
CA GLY A 207 -2.03 -16.11 36.93
C GLY A 207 -1.26 -17.28 36.29
N CYS A 208 -1.88 -18.03 35.37
CA CYS A 208 -1.28 -19.18 34.71
C CYS A 208 -0.65 -18.81 33.37
N LEU A 209 0.13 -19.72 32.80
CA LEU A 209 0.74 -19.52 31.47
C LEU A 209 -0.30 -19.71 30.37
N ARG A 210 -0.24 -18.83 29.37
CA ARG A 210 -0.96 -18.91 28.10
C ARG A 210 0.05 -19.16 26.99
N GLU A 211 -0.21 -20.20 26.21
CA GLU A 211 0.54 -20.55 25.01
C GLU A 211 -0.15 -19.94 23.79
N TYR A 212 0.62 -19.29 22.92
CA TYR A 212 0.19 -18.77 21.63
C TYR A 212 0.80 -19.63 20.53
N SER A 213 -0.04 -20.07 19.61
CA SER A 213 0.39 -20.70 18.35
C SER A 213 1.17 -19.71 17.48
N ALA A 214 1.88 -20.21 16.47
CA ALA A 214 2.41 -19.34 15.42
C ALA A 214 1.23 -18.64 14.71
N ARG A 215 1.39 -17.34 14.44
CA ARG A 215 0.38 -16.58 13.69
C ARG A 215 0.43 -16.99 12.23
N ILE A 216 -0.73 -17.11 11.59
CA ILE A 216 -0.85 -17.47 10.18
C ILE A 216 -1.77 -16.51 9.44
N PHE A 217 -1.62 -16.41 8.13
CA PHE A 217 -2.52 -15.65 7.27
C PHE A 217 -3.84 -16.42 7.05
N CYS A 218 -4.96 -15.71 7.15
CA CYS A 218 -6.30 -16.29 7.04
C CYS A 218 -6.58 -16.91 5.65
N HIS A 219 -5.92 -16.41 4.62
CA HIS A 219 -6.16 -16.79 3.21
C HIS A 219 -4.90 -17.32 2.52
N GLY A 220 -3.94 -17.81 3.30
CA GLY A 220 -2.60 -18.13 2.83
C GLY A 220 -1.71 -16.90 2.67
N PRO A 221 -0.41 -17.08 2.37
CA PRO A 221 0.52 -15.97 2.26
C PRO A 221 0.08 -15.00 1.15
N PRO A 222 -0.04 -13.69 1.41
CA PRO A 222 -0.48 -12.73 0.39
C PRO A 222 0.59 -12.49 -0.70
N PRO A 223 0.20 -11.96 -1.88
CA PRO A 223 1.16 -11.62 -2.94
C PRO A 223 2.13 -10.50 -2.52
N PHE A 224 1.72 -9.64 -1.60
CA PHE A 224 2.56 -8.62 -0.98
C PHE A 224 2.05 -8.30 0.42
N VAL A 225 2.93 -7.78 1.28
CA VAL A 225 2.61 -7.27 2.61
C VAL A 225 3.06 -5.83 2.74
N ILE A 226 2.27 -5.04 3.47
CA ILE A 226 2.53 -3.65 3.77
C ILE A 226 2.84 -3.54 5.26
N LEU A 227 4.05 -3.11 5.59
CA LEU A 227 4.44 -2.82 6.97
C LEU A 227 4.19 -1.33 7.21
N ASN A 228 3.35 -1.02 8.21
CA ASN A 228 3.14 0.36 8.64
C ASN A 228 4.38 0.84 9.41
N MET A 229 5.02 1.91 8.92
CA MET A 229 6.23 2.50 9.49
C MET A 229 5.97 3.81 10.24
N GLU A 230 4.73 4.27 10.36
CA GLU A 230 4.40 5.56 11.00
C GLU A 230 4.88 5.69 12.45
N GLN A 231 4.96 4.56 13.17
CA GLN A 231 5.45 4.52 14.54
C GLN A 231 6.97 4.38 14.64
N TRP A 232 7.64 4.08 13.54
CA TRP A 232 9.08 3.89 13.49
C TRP A 232 9.76 5.23 13.24
N LYS A 233 10.76 5.56 14.06
CA LYS A 233 11.60 6.72 13.78
C LYS A 233 12.68 6.31 12.80
N SER A 234 12.82 7.04 11.69
CA SER A 234 13.85 6.75 10.68
C SER A 234 15.26 6.76 11.26
N GLU A 235 15.50 7.55 12.31
CA GLU A 235 16.78 7.64 13.01
C GLU A 235 17.09 6.39 13.84
N GLU A 236 16.07 5.59 14.19
CA GLU A 236 16.20 4.35 14.95
C GLU A 236 16.43 3.13 14.02
N LEU A 237 16.19 3.29 12.71
CA LEU A 237 16.42 2.25 11.70
C LEU A 237 17.81 2.40 11.09
N ALA A 238 18.76 1.55 11.52
CA ALA A 238 20.10 1.51 10.94
C ALA A 238 20.10 1.09 9.46
N TYR A 239 19.16 0.22 9.07
CA TYR A 239 18.91 -0.19 7.69
C TYR A 239 17.49 -0.76 7.55
N VAL A 240 17.03 -0.87 6.31
CA VAL A 240 15.80 -1.61 5.95
C VAL A 240 16.22 -2.90 5.25
N PRO A 241 15.73 -4.08 5.69
CA PRO A 241 16.14 -5.32 5.08
C PRO A 241 15.56 -5.47 3.68
N TYR A 242 16.37 -6.00 2.77
CA TYR A 242 15.91 -6.27 1.42
C TYR A 242 15.04 -7.54 1.35
N TYR A 243 15.26 -8.48 2.27
CA TYR A 243 14.53 -9.73 2.39
C TYR A 243 13.76 -9.73 3.71
N LEU A 244 12.54 -10.25 3.68
CA LEU A 244 11.73 -10.45 4.87
C LEU A 244 11.20 -11.89 4.87
N ASP A 245 11.56 -12.65 5.89
CA ASP A 245 11.04 -14.00 6.10
C ASP A 245 9.74 -13.90 6.91
N LEU A 246 8.65 -14.45 6.38
CA LEU A 246 7.31 -14.27 6.92
C LEU A 246 6.43 -15.50 6.65
N SER A 247 6.08 -16.25 7.70
CA SER A 247 5.24 -17.46 7.61
C SER A 247 5.76 -18.47 6.57
N GLU A 248 7.03 -18.88 6.68
CA GLU A 248 7.72 -19.80 5.76
C GLU A 248 7.91 -19.28 4.32
N GLN A 249 7.49 -18.05 4.05
CA GLN A 249 7.65 -17.40 2.75
C GLN A 249 8.71 -16.32 2.81
N LYS A 250 9.42 -16.15 1.71
CA LYS A 250 10.37 -15.05 1.54
C LYS A 250 9.70 -13.92 0.78
N TYR A 251 9.83 -12.70 1.28
CA TYR A 251 9.39 -11.49 0.58
C TYR A 251 10.57 -10.56 0.29
N LEU A 252 10.44 -9.79 -0.79
CA LEU A 252 11.43 -8.86 -1.33
C LEU A 252 10.95 -7.43 -1.16
N LEU A 253 11.82 -6.54 -0.69
CA LEU A 253 11.51 -5.12 -0.65
C LEU A 253 11.44 -4.57 -2.08
N GLU A 254 10.24 -4.31 -2.57
CA GLU A 254 10.00 -3.78 -3.91
C GLU A 254 9.37 -2.39 -3.92
N GLY A 255 8.95 -1.90 -2.76
CA GLY A 255 8.34 -0.59 -2.68
C GLY A 255 8.36 0.04 -1.30
N ALA A 256 8.19 1.36 -1.28
CA ALA A 256 7.97 2.14 -0.07
C ALA A 256 7.15 3.39 -0.39
N THR A 257 6.34 3.83 0.56
CA THR A 257 5.77 5.18 0.56
C THR A 257 6.53 6.05 1.54
N LEU A 258 6.68 7.32 1.17
CA LEU A 258 7.56 8.27 1.84
C LEU A 258 6.75 9.51 2.19
N PHE A 259 6.90 10.01 3.41
CA PHE A 259 6.24 11.22 3.87
C PHE A 259 7.23 12.36 4.09
N ASN A 260 7.06 13.46 3.36
CA ASN A 260 7.78 14.70 3.61
C ASN A 260 7.01 15.53 4.64
N LYS A 261 7.54 15.64 5.87
CA LYS A 261 6.96 16.45 6.95
C LYS A 261 6.88 17.94 6.61
N ASP A 262 7.85 18.49 5.88
CA ASP A 262 7.88 19.92 5.57
C ASP A 262 6.81 20.27 4.54
N GLU A 263 6.70 19.46 3.48
CA GLU A 263 5.74 19.66 2.40
C GLU A 263 4.36 19.04 2.72
N HIS A 264 4.23 18.28 3.80
CA HIS A 264 3.04 17.48 4.14
C HIS A 264 2.58 16.62 2.94
N HIS A 265 3.54 15.95 2.31
CA HIS A 265 3.33 15.32 1.01
C HIS A 265 3.82 13.88 0.98
N TYR A 266 3.03 13.02 0.35
CA TYR A 266 3.35 11.62 0.15
C TYR A 266 3.91 11.39 -1.25
N SER A 267 5.00 10.63 -1.31
CA SER A 267 5.60 10.14 -2.55
C SER A 267 5.82 8.63 -2.43
N ALA A 268 6.23 7.96 -3.50
CA ALA A 268 6.51 6.54 -3.47
C ALA A 268 7.81 6.21 -4.18
N ALA A 269 8.43 5.11 -3.78
CA ALA A 269 9.54 4.52 -4.50
C ALA A 269 9.27 3.04 -4.72
N PHE A 270 9.68 2.52 -5.88
CA PHE A 270 9.42 1.14 -6.26
C PHE A 270 10.42 0.60 -7.28
N GLN A 271 10.53 -0.72 -7.37
CA GLN A 271 11.38 -1.38 -8.37
C GLN A 271 10.62 -1.70 -9.65
N ILE A 272 11.30 -1.53 -10.78
CA ILE A 272 10.90 -2.05 -12.10
C ILE A 272 12.16 -2.60 -12.78
N ASP A 273 12.15 -3.87 -13.21
CA ASP A 273 13.34 -4.55 -13.76
C ASP A 273 14.58 -4.46 -12.81
N GLY A 274 14.35 -4.44 -11.50
CA GLY A 274 15.41 -4.28 -10.48
C GLY A 274 15.97 -2.86 -10.32
N TYR A 275 15.41 -1.88 -11.03
CA TYR A 275 15.78 -0.48 -10.94
C TYR A 275 14.81 0.29 -10.03
N TRP A 276 15.34 1.07 -9.09
CA TRP A 276 14.53 1.90 -8.20
C TRP A 276 14.04 3.17 -8.89
N MET A 277 12.74 3.39 -8.90
CA MET A 277 12.09 4.60 -9.36
C MET A 277 11.54 5.38 -8.16
N HIS A 278 11.55 6.71 -8.23
CA HIS A 278 10.82 7.58 -7.31
C HIS A 278 9.72 8.30 -8.05
N TYR A 279 8.52 8.22 -7.49
CA TYR A 279 7.31 8.87 -7.95
C TYR A 279 6.90 9.97 -6.98
N ASP A 280 6.80 11.19 -7.47
CA ASP A 280 6.35 12.36 -6.70
C ASP A 280 5.31 13.17 -7.48
N GLY A 281 4.04 12.91 -7.18
CA GLY A 281 2.89 13.52 -7.87
C GLY A 281 2.81 15.04 -7.80
N LEU A 282 3.52 15.69 -6.86
CA LEU A 282 3.55 17.16 -6.72
C LEU A 282 4.44 17.82 -7.79
N ARG A 283 5.35 17.05 -8.40
CA ARG A 283 6.30 17.58 -9.39
C ARG A 283 5.76 17.46 -10.81
N ASN A 284 6.27 18.28 -11.72
CA ASN A 284 5.96 18.19 -13.15
C ASN A 284 6.66 16.98 -13.80
N VAL A 285 7.88 16.70 -13.36
CA VAL A 285 8.63 15.49 -13.67
C VAL A 285 8.49 14.58 -12.46
N ASN A 286 7.44 13.76 -12.48
CA ASN A 286 6.97 13.05 -11.29
C ASN A 286 7.35 11.58 -11.24
N LEU A 287 8.17 11.10 -12.18
CA LEU A 287 8.73 9.75 -12.13
C LEU A 287 10.19 9.83 -12.56
N ILE A 288 11.09 9.50 -11.65
CA ILE A 288 12.54 9.58 -11.83
C ILE A 288 13.17 8.24 -11.48
N LEU A 289 14.23 7.86 -12.20
CA LEU A 289 15.04 6.71 -11.84
C LEU A 289 16.07 7.13 -10.79
N LEU A 290 16.22 6.31 -9.77
CA LEU A 290 17.19 6.46 -8.71
C LEU A 290 18.43 5.60 -8.98
N ASN A 291 19.61 6.15 -8.70
CA ASN A 291 20.88 5.43 -8.79
C ASN A 291 21.14 4.51 -7.58
N LYS A 292 20.38 4.69 -6.50
CA LYS A 292 20.42 3.92 -5.26
C LYS A 292 19.00 3.84 -4.69
N PRO A 293 18.70 2.87 -3.81
CA PRO A 293 17.43 2.87 -3.08
C PRO A 293 17.23 4.23 -2.38
N PRO A 294 15.98 4.67 -2.17
CA PRO A 294 15.70 5.94 -1.49
C PRO A 294 16.41 5.98 -0.13
N GLU A 295 17.30 6.94 0.06
CA GLU A 295 17.92 7.17 1.37
C GLU A 295 16.90 7.88 2.26
N LEU A 296 16.27 7.11 3.15
CA LEU A 296 15.54 7.48 4.37
C LEU A 296 14.90 8.89 4.35
N LEU A 297 14.03 9.15 3.36
CA LEU A 297 12.85 9.96 3.63
C LEU A 297 11.99 9.19 4.65
N LEU A 298 11.30 9.90 5.55
CA LEU A 298 10.51 9.27 6.61
C LEU A 298 9.58 8.22 6.00
N LEU A 299 9.89 6.96 6.31
CA LEU A 299 9.16 5.82 5.79
C LEU A 299 7.75 5.88 6.36
N SER A 300 6.76 5.93 5.48
CA SER A 300 5.35 5.83 5.86
C SER A 300 4.94 4.37 5.86
N SER A 301 5.21 3.67 4.75
CA SER A 301 4.99 2.22 4.62
C SER A 301 6.12 1.56 3.84
N LEU A 302 6.43 0.30 4.18
CA LEU A 302 7.28 -0.58 3.37
C LEU A 302 6.40 -1.64 2.68
N VAL A 303 6.69 -1.92 1.43
CA VAL A 303 5.95 -2.91 0.63
C VAL A 303 6.89 -4.03 0.22
N TYR A 304 6.64 -5.21 0.79
CA TYR A 304 7.38 -6.42 0.50
C TYR A 304 6.54 -7.34 -0.39
N VAL A 305 7.10 -7.81 -1.48
CA VAL A 305 6.46 -8.65 -2.48
C VAL A 305 6.90 -10.09 -2.32
N ARG A 306 5.97 -11.05 -2.37
CA ARG A 306 6.27 -12.48 -2.21
C ARG A 306 7.23 -12.92 -3.31
N ALA A 307 8.37 -13.45 -2.93
CA ALA A 307 9.37 -13.92 -3.89
C ALA A 307 8.77 -15.06 -4.73
N ALA A 308 8.99 -15.03 -6.05
CA ALA A 308 8.63 -16.16 -6.88
C ALA A 308 9.44 -17.40 -6.45
N GLU A 309 8.77 -18.53 -6.26
CA GLU A 309 9.44 -19.82 -6.15
C GLU A 309 10.22 -20.03 -7.45
N LYS A 310 11.56 -20.04 -7.37
CA LYS A 310 12.36 -20.53 -8.49
C LYS A 310 12.14 -22.02 -8.53
N GLU A 311 11.28 -22.49 -9.44
CA GLU A 311 11.25 -23.91 -9.81
C GLU A 311 12.71 -24.35 -10.07
N HIS A 312 13.20 -25.29 -9.27
CA HIS A 312 14.53 -25.88 -9.39
C HIS A 312 14.57 -26.96 -10.45
#